data_AF-A0A8T5F6T0-F1
#
_entry.id   AF-A0A8T5F6T0-F1
#
_cell.length_a   1.000
_cell.length_b   1.000
_cell.length_c   1.000
_cell.angle_alpha   90.00
_cell.angle_beta   90.00
_cell.angle_gamma   90.00
#
_symmetry.space_group_name_H-M   'P 1'
#
loop_
_entity.id
_entity.type
_entity.pdbx_description
1 polymer ?
#
loop_
_entity_poly.entity_id
_entity_poly.type
_entity_poly.pdbx_seq_one_letter_code
_entity_poly.pdbx_strand_id
1 'polypeptide(L)' 'MSVLEFIKECQEKVFAGTHISAEDAKKLLNIPDENLKDLAKCANEITRDFNGEKVDVEQ' A
#
# COMPACT_ATOMS: atom_id res chain seq x y z
N MET A 1 11.85 13.33 3.18
CA MET A 1 11.23 12.06 2.74
C MET A 1 10.44 12.35 1.48
N SER A 2 10.74 11.63 0.40
CA SER A 2 9.98 11.65 -0.85
C SER A 2 8.63 10.93 -0.68
N VAL A 3 7.71 11.16 -1.61
CA VAL A 3 6.42 10.44 -1.64
C VAL A 3 6.64 8.92 -1.74
N LEU A 4 7.61 8.49 -2.56
CA LEU A 4 7.96 7.07 -2.71
C LEU A 4 8.47 6.45 -1.39
N GLU A 5 9.35 7.15 -0.67
CA GLU A 5 9.83 6.69 0.64
C GLU A 5 8.68 6.57 1.65
N PHE A 6 7.75 7.53 1.64
CA PHE A 6 6.58 7.49 2.51
C PHE A 6 5.63 6.31 2.18
N ILE A 7 5.39 6.04 0.90
CA ILE A 7 4.59 4.87 0.46
C ILE A 7 5.24 3.58 0.95
N LYS A 8 6.57 3.44 0.80
CA LYS A 8 7.32 2.27 1.26
C LYS A 8 7.30 2.11 2.77
N GLU A 9 7.42 3.19 3.53
CA GLU A 9 7.29 3.14 5.00
C GLU A 9 5.91 2.60 5.41
N CYS A 10 4.85 3.06 4.76
CA CYS A 10 3.50 2.54 5.01
C CYS A 10 3.36 1.06 4.66
N GLN A 11 3.97 0.63 3.55
CA GLN A 11 4.01 -0.78 3.16
C GLN A 11 4.75 -1.64 4.19
N GLU A 12 5.92 -1.20 4.66
CA GLU A 12 6.71 -1.90 5.68
C GLU A 12 5.95 -2.03 7.01
N LYS A 13 5.21 -1.00 7.42
CA LYS A 13 4.31 -1.09 8.59
C LYS A 13 3.32 -2.25 8.45
N VAL A 14 2.69 -2.38 7.29
CA VAL A 14 1.71 -3.45 7.03
C VAL A 14 2.39 -4.83 7.06
N PHE A 15 3.54 -4.99 6.41
CA PHE A 15 4.30 -6.25 6.45
C PHE A 15 4.82 -6.61 7.86
N ALA A 16 5.12 -5.61 8.69
CA ALA A 16 5.46 -5.82 10.09
C ALA A 16 4.25 -6.22 10.98
N GLY A 17 3.06 -6.37 10.40
CA GLY A 17 1.83 -6.67 11.13
C GLY A 17 1.29 -5.48 11.93
N THR A 18 1.74 -4.26 11.62
CA THR A 18 1.27 -3.03 12.26
C THR A 18 0.29 -2.28 11.37
N HIS A 19 -0.57 -1.47 11.99
CA HIS A 19 -1.54 -0.66 11.28
C HIS A 19 -0.89 0.67 10.84
N ILE A 20 -1.27 1.16 9.66
CA ILE A 20 -1.04 2.57 9.31
C ILE A 20 -1.95 3.47 10.16
N SER A 21 -1.49 4.68 10.48
CA SER A 21 -2.32 5.63 11.22
C SER A 21 -3.39 6.29 10.34
N ALA A 22 -4.37 6.95 10.95
CA ALA A 22 -5.35 7.75 10.21
C ALA A 22 -4.70 8.91 9.43
N GLU A 23 -3.63 9.49 9.98
CA GLU A 23 -2.81 10.51 9.31
C GLU A 23 -2.08 9.94 8.09
N ASP A 24 -1.52 8.73 8.22
CA ASP A 24 -0.88 8.04 7.09
C ASP A 24 -1.90 7.76 5.98
N ALA A 25 -3.07 7.21 6.33
CA ALA A 25 -4.15 6.96 5.38
C ALA A 25 -4.60 8.24 4.67
N LYS A 26 -4.75 9.35 5.41
CA LYS A 26 -5.10 10.65 4.83
C LYS A 26 -4.03 11.13 3.84
N LYS A 27 -2.75 10.95 4.15
CA LYS A 27 -1.66 11.30 3.22
C LYS A 27 -1.67 10.41 1.98
N LEU A 28 -1.87 9.10 2.14
CA LEU A 28 -1.96 8.15 1.02
C LEU A 28 -3.13 8.48 0.08
N LEU A 29 -4.27 8.95 0.61
CA LEU A 29 -5.42 9.41 -0.19
C LEU A 29 -5.14 10.70 -0.99
N ASN A 30 -4.10 11.46 -0.65
CA ASN A 30 -3.78 12.76 -1.25
C ASN A 30 -2.40 12.78 -1.93
N ILE A 31 -1.84 11.62 -2.31
CA ILE A 31 -0.57 11.59 -3.03
C ILE A 31 -0.72 12.16 -4.45
N PRO A 32 0.34 12.76 -5.03
CA PRO A 32 0.32 13.20 -6.42
C PRO A 32 0.09 12.05 -7.41
N ASP A 33 -0.59 12.35 -8.52
CA ASP A 33 -0.93 11.37 -9.57
C ASP A 33 0.30 10.64 -10.13
N GLU A 34 1.45 11.33 -10.23
CA GLU A 34 2.71 10.75 -10.70
C GLU A 34 3.19 9.57 -9.85
N ASN A 35 2.75 9.47 -8.59
CA ASN A 35 3.10 8.41 -7.65
C ASN A 35 2.01 7.34 -7.48
N LEU A 36 0.85 7.46 -8.15
CA LEU A 36 -0.22 6.45 -8.06
C LEU A 36 0.25 5.07 -8.50
N LYS A 37 1.17 5.02 -9.48
CA LYS A 37 1.77 3.76 -9.93
C LYS A 37 2.59 3.08 -8.83
N ASP A 38 3.33 3.86 -8.05
CA ASP A 38 4.11 3.32 -6.92
C ASP A 38 3.19 2.84 -5.81
N LEU A 39 2.15 3.62 -5.48
CA LEU A 39 1.14 3.24 -4.49
C LEU A 39 0.42 1.94 -4.88
N ALA A 40 -0.03 1.84 -6.13
CA ALA A 40 -0.69 0.64 -6.65
C ALA A 40 0.24 -0.58 -6.62
N LYS A 41 1.53 -0.39 -6.95
CA LYS A 41 2.53 -1.46 -6.88
C LYS A 41 2.68 -1.99 -5.44
N CYS A 42 2.84 -1.10 -4.46
CA CYS A 42 2.96 -1.47 -3.05
C CYS A 42 1.69 -2.18 -2.55
N ALA A 43 0.50 -1.68 -2.91
CA ALA A 43 -0.77 -2.32 -2.55
C ALA A 43 -0.90 -3.73 -3.14
N ASN A 44 -0.49 -3.92 -4.40
CA ASN A 44 -0.50 -5.24 -5.05
C ASN A 44 0.50 -6.22 -4.42
N GLU A 45 1.67 -5.74 -4.02
CA GLU A 45 2.65 -6.55 -3.30
C GLU A 45 2.10 -7.02 -1.94
N ILE A 46 1.44 -6.13 -1.19
CA ILE A 46 0.74 -6.48 0.06
C ILE A 46 -0.32 -7.56 -0.23
N THR A 47 -1.24 -7.30 -1.17
CA THR A 47 -2.31 -8.26 -1.51
C THR A 47 -1.75 -9.63 -1.86
N ARG A 48 -0.67 -9.69 -2.65
CA ARG A 48 -0.07 -10.97 -3.06
C ARG A 48 0.61 -11.70 -1.90
N ASP A 49 1.25 -10.98 -0.99
CA ASP A 49 1.90 -11.61 0.18
C ASP A 49 0.86 -12.21 1.13
N PHE A 50 -0.25 -11.51 1.38
CA PHE A 50 -1.30 -11.97 2.30
C PHE A 50 -2.26 -12.98 1.67
N ASN A 51 -2.57 -12.87 0.38
CA ASN A 51 -3.63 -13.66 -0.28
C ASN A 51 -3.09 -14.61 -1.37
N GLY A 52 -1.79 -14.55 -1.68
CA GLY A 52 -1.21 -15.27 -2.82
C GLY A 52 -1.64 -14.70 -4.17
N GLU A 53 -1.52 -15.50 -5.23
CA GLU A 53 -1.82 -15.08 -6.61
C GLU A 53 -3.27 -15.39 -7.04
N LYS A 54 -4.08 -15.96 -6.15
CA LYS A 54 -5.46 -16.34 -6.47
C LYS A 54 -6.40 -15.16 -6.28
N VAL A 55 -7.34 -15.02 -7.21
CA VAL A 55 -8.47 -14.10 -7.11
C VAL A 55 -9.70 -14.95 -6.85
N ASP A 56 -10.27 -14.83 -5.65
CA ASP A 56 -11.53 -15.47 -5.33
C ASP A 56 -12.66 -14.74 -6.08
N VAL A 57 -13.41 -15.48 -6.89
CA VAL A 57 -14.59 -14.99 -7.61
C VAL A 57 -15.81 -15.81 -7.20
N GLU A 58 -16.89 -15.13 -6.83
CA GLU A 58 -18.18 -15.79 -6.59
C GLU A 58 -18.76 -16.26 -7.93
N GLN A 59 -19.31 -17.47 -7.96
CA GLN A 59 -19.99 -18.03 -9.15
C GLN A 59 -21.44 -17.60 -9.24
#